data_AF-A0A355TW87-F1
#
_entry.id   AF-A0A355TW87-F1
#
_cell.length_a   1.000
_cell.length_b   1.000
_cell.length_c   1.000
_cell.angle_alpha   90.00
_cell.angle_beta   90.00
_cell.angle_gamma   90.00
#
_symmetry.space_group_name_H-M   'P 1'
#
loop_
_entity.id
_entity.type
_entity.pdbx_description
1 polymer ?
#
loop_
_entity_poly.entity_id
_entity_poly.type
_entity_poly.pdbx_seq_one_letter_code
_entity_poly.pdbx_strand_id
1 'polypeptide(L)'
;MNKINYQKELDKVIAKIQKDNIIPTLLLHVCCAPCSSYCLEYLSEYFNIIVFYYNPNISYKEEYEYRLSEEKRLISEMKFKNPVRIIESRYDPNEFFGVAKGLENEPEGG
;
A
#
# COMPACT_ATOMS: atom_id res chain seq x y z
N MET A 1 -5.41 -2.72 -28.29
CA MET A 1 -5.23 -3.28 -26.94
C MET A 1 -6.58 -3.24 -26.23
N ASN A 2 -7.15 -4.38 -25.81
CA ASN A 2 -8.43 -4.38 -25.11
C ASN A 2 -8.26 -3.70 -23.75
N LYS A 3 -9.09 -2.69 -23.46
CA LYS A 3 -9.04 -1.96 -22.20
C LYS A 3 -9.68 -2.81 -21.11
N ILE A 4 -8.87 -3.45 -20.27
CA ILE A 4 -9.34 -4.22 -19.12
C ILE A 4 -9.88 -3.23 -18.07
N ASN A 5 -11.05 -3.53 -17.51
CA ASN A 5 -11.58 -2.81 -16.36
C ASN A 5 -11.25 -3.60 -15.09
N TYR A 6 -10.19 -3.17 -14.38
CA TYR A 6 -9.70 -3.89 -13.20
C TYR A 6 -10.66 -3.87 -12.02
N GLN A 7 -11.57 -2.89 -11.92
CA GLN A 7 -12.62 -2.94 -10.91
C GLN A 7 -13.54 -4.14 -11.16
N LYS A 8 -13.97 -4.37 -12.40
CA LYS A 8 -14.80 -5.54 -12.73
C LYS A 8 -14.08 -6.87 -12.51
N GLU A 9 -12.77 -6.91 -12.70
CA GLU A 9 -11.98 -8.12 -12.39
C GLU A 9 -11.88 -8.34 -10.87
N LEU A 10 -11.67 -7.27 -10.09
CA LEU A 10 -11.71 -7.34 -8.63
C LEU A 10 -13.08 -7.80 -8.12
N ASP A 11 -14.18 -7.26 -8.67
CA ASP A 11 -15.55 -7.64 -8.28
C ASP A 11 -15.79 -9.14 -8.49
N LYS A 12 -15.27 -9.73 -9.57
CA LYS A 12 -15.34 -11.19 -9.81
C LYS A 12 -14.56 -11.97 -8.77
N VAL A 13 -13.36 -11.50 -8.38
CA VAL A 13 -12.56 -12.12 -7.32
C VAL A 13 -13.31 -12.07 -5.99
N ILE A 14 -13.86 -10.91 -5.63
CA ILE A 14 -14.66 -10.72 -4.41
C ILE A 14 -15.88 -11.65 -4.39
N ALA A 15 -16.64 -11.71 -5.50
CA ALA A 15 -17.80 -12.59 -5.60
C ALA A 15 -17.43 -14.07 -5.41
N LYS A 16 -16.27 -14.48 -5.93
CA LYS A 16 -15.78 -15.86 -5.77
C LYS A 16 -15.40 -16.15 -4.32
N ILE A 17 -14.60 -15.30 -3.67
CA ILE A 17 -14.17 -15.54 -2.27
C ILE A 17 -15.35 -15.54 -1.30
N GLN A 18 -16.37 -14.71 -1.55
CA GLN A 18 -17.61 -14.70 -0.78
C GLN A 18 -18.43 -15.98 -1.00
N LYS A 19 -18.58 -16.42 -2.25
CA LYS A 19 -19.25 -17.68 -2.59
C LYS A 19 -18.57 -18.88 -1.93
N ASP A 20 -17.24 -18.88 -1.90
CA ASP A 20 -16.43 -19.95 -1.34
C ASP A 20 -16.28 -19.82 0.20
N ASN A 21 -16.81 -18.74 0.79
CA ASN A 21 -16.76 -18.40 2.22
C ASN A 21 -15.34 -18.42 2.80
N ILE A 22 -14.38 -17.85 2.08
CA ILE A 22 -12.98 -17.73 2.49
C ILE A 22 -12.57 -16.26 2.68
N ILE A 23 -11.59 -16.04 3.57
CA ILE A 23 -11.00 -14.72 3.83
C ILE A 23 -9.48 -14.80 3.54
N PRO A 24 -9.06 -14.58 2.28
CA PRO A 24 -7.65 -14.68 1.91
C PRO A 24 -6.82 -13.55 2.51
N THR A 25 -5.50 -13.76 2.54
CA THR A 25 -4.54 -12.72 2.95
C THR A 25 -4.07 -11.91 1.74
N LEU A 26 -4.13 -10.58 1.84
CA LEU A 26 -3.67 -9.64 0.84
C LEU A 26 -2.45 -8.87 1.38
N LEU A 27 -1.31 -8.98 0.68
CA LEU A 27 -0.17 -8.11 0.90
C LEU A 27 -0.38 -6.82 0.10
N LEU A 28 -0.45 -5.68 0.79
CA LEU A 28 -0.71 -4.37 0.18
C LEU A 28 0.51 -3.46 0.37
N HIS A 29 1.13 -3.06 -0.75
CA HIS A 29 2.20 -2.07 -0.71
C HIS A 29 1.62 -0.67 -0.47
N VAL A 30 2.19 0.06 0.51
CA VAL A 30 1.76 1.40 0.90
C VAL A 30 2.96 2.33 1.04
N CYS A 31 2.80 3.58 0.59
CA CYS A 31 3.81 4.64 0.71
C CYS A 31 3.37 5.85 1.55
N CYS A 32 2.08 5.95 1.91
CA CYS A 32 1.52 6.98 2.80
C CYS A 32 0.09 6.64 3.28
N ALA A 33 -0.28 7.16 4.47
CA ALA A 33 -1.56 6.90 5.14
C ALA A 33 -2.82 7.46 4.43
N PRO A 34 -2.84 8.73 3.95
CA PRO A 34 -4.05 9.26 3.34
C PRO A 34 -4.49 8.47 2.10
N CYS A 35 -3.54 8.02 1.28
CA CYS A 35 -3.84 7.26 0.06
C CYS A 35 -4.23 5.81 0.35
N SER A 36 -3.68 5.19 1.40
CA SER A 36 -4.03 3.81 1.76
C SER A 36 -5.39 3.69 2.43
N SER A 37 -5.86 4.74 3.12
CA SER A 37 -7.09 4.74 3.93
C SER A 37 -8.31 4.12 3.22
N TYR A 38 -8.67 4.60 2.02
CA TYR A 38 -9.80 4.06 1.26
C TYR A 38 -9.60 2.59 0.86
N CYS A 39 -8.39 2.23 0.43
CA CYS A 39 -8.07 0.85 0.05
C CYS A 39 -8.19 -0.09 1.25
N LEU A 40 -7.71 0.33 2.42
CA LEU A 40 -7.81 -0.44 3.67
C LEU A 40 -9.26 -0.57 4.12
N GLU A 41 -10.03 0.52 4.12
CA GLU A 41 -11.45 0.50 4.44
C GLU A 41 -12.21 -0.49 3.54
N TYR A 42 -12.09 -0.33 2.22
CA TYR A 42 -12.82 -1.13 1.24
C TYR A 42 -12.38 -2.61 1.22
N LEU A 43 -11.08 -2.89 1.19
CA LEU A 43 -10.59 -4.25 1.02
C LEU A 43 -10.62 -5.06 2.33
N SER A 44 -10.58 -4.39 3.49
CA SER A 44 -10.67 -5.10 4.78
C SER A 44 -12.02 -5.80 4.98
N GLU A 45 -13.04 -5.46 4.19
CA GLU A 45 -14.33 -6.18 4.21
C GLU A 45 -14.24 -7.62 3.70
N TYR A 46 -13.20 -7.92 2.92
CA TYR A 46 -13.06 -9.16 2.16
C TYR A 46 -11.74 -9.90 2.40
N PHE A 47 -10.70 -9.20 2.86
CA PHE A 47 -9.34 -9.74 3.01
C PHE A 47 -8.78 -9.53 4.42
N ASN A 48 -7.95 -10.47 4.88
CA ASN A 48 -6.95 -10.17 5.92
C ASN A 48 -5.82 -9.36 5.27
N ILE A 49 -5.50 -8.17 5.76
CA ILE A 49 -4.51 -7.31 5.10
C ILE A 49 -3.19 -7.31 5.87
N ILE A 50 -2.10 -7.43 5.12
CA ILE A 50 -0.75 -7.13 5.56
C ILE A 50 -0.26 -5.93 4.75
N VAL A 51 -0.18 -4.77 5.39
CA VAL A 51 0.44 -3.57 4.84
C VAL A 51 1.95 -3.76 4.83
N PHE A 52 2.55 -3.62 3.66
CA PHE A 52 3.99 -3.51 3.50
C PHE A 52 4.33 -2.04 3.24
N TYR A 53 4.83 -1.35 4.28
CA TYR A 53 5.20 0.05 4.15
C TYR A 53 6.60 0.17 3.56
N TYR A 54 6.71 0.71 2.34
CA TYR A 54 7.97 0.84 1.61
C TYR A 54 7.95 2.05 0.69
N ASN A 55 8.91 2.96 0.89
CA ASN A 55 9.09 4.11 0.02
C ASN A 55 10.55 4.58 0.05
N PRO A 56 11.42 4.01 -0.81
CA PRO A 56 12.85 4.35 -0.85
C PRO A 56 13.11 5.74 -1.43
N ASN A 57 12.10 6.39 -2.03
CA ASN A 57 12.22 7.75 -2.58
C ASN A 57 12.25 8.82 -1.48
N ILE A 58 11.88 8.49 -0.24
CA ILE A 58 11.97 9.43 0.88
C ILE A 58 13.44 9.57 1.29
N SER A 59 14.02 10.76 1.03
CA SER A 59 15.45 11.01 1.24
C SER A 59 15.82 11.41 2.68
N TYR A 60 14.86 11.96 3.43
CA TYR A 60 15.06 12.36 4.82
C TYR A 60 14.47 11.33 5.78
N LYS A 61 15.26 10.89 6.75
CA LYS A 61 14.88 9.82 7.66
C LYS A 61 13.69 10.23 8.53
N GLU A 62 13.69 11.47 8.99
CA GLU A 62 12.64 12.03 9.83
C GLU A 62 11.28 12.04 9.10
N GLU A 63 11.27 12.30 7.80
CA GLU A 63 10.07 12.22 6.97
C GLU A 63 9.59 10.77 6.83
N TYR A 64 10.49 9.83 6.61
CA TYR A 64 10.15 8.40 6.50
C TYR A 64 9.50 7.91 7.81
N GLU A 65 10.12 8.22 8.94
CA GLU A 65 9.63 7.84 10.27
C GLU A 65 8.29 8.49 10.59
N TYR A 66 8.13 9.77 10.25
CA TYR A 66 6.86 10.47 10.42
C TYR A 66 5.74 9.82 9.61
N ARG A 67 5.93 9.61 8.31
CA ARG A 67 4.91 9.00 7.45
C ARG A 67 4.59 7.55 7.84
N LEU A 68 5.59 6.79 8.29
CA LEU A 68 5.39 5.45 8.84
C LEU A 68 4.60 5.48 10.16
N SER A 69 4.86 6.44 11.05
CA SER A 69 4.09 6.60 12.28
C SER A 69 2.63 6.96 12.00
N GLU A 70 2.36 7.78 10.98
CA GLU A 70 1.00 8.11 10.56
C GLU A 70 0.27 6.90 9.98
N GLU A 71 0.94 6.03 9.22
CA GLU A 71 0.35 4.76 8.75
C GLU A 71 -0.02 3.86 9.94
N LYS A 72 0.89 3.71 10.91
CA LYS A 72 0.62 2.92 12.13
C LYS A 72 -0.56 3.50 12.92
N ARG A 73 -0.61 4.82 13.07
CA ARG A 73 -1.69 5.52 13.76
C ARG A 73 -3.03 5.26 13.05
N LEU A 74 -3.08 5.44 11.73
CA LEU A 74 -4.27 5.17 10.91
C LEU A 74 -4.78 3.74 11.12
N ILE A 75 -3.91 2.73 10.98
CA ILE A 75 -4.26 1.32 11.15
C ILE A 75 -4.79 1.05 12.58
N SER A 76 -4.26 1.75 13.60
CA SER A 76 -4.70 1.58 14.99
C SER A 76 -6.05 2.25 15.30
N GLU A 77 -6.39 3.34 14.61
CA GLU A 77 -7.61 4.13 14.87
C GLU A 77 -8.80 3.66 14.04
N MET A 78 -8.55 3.11 12.84
CA MET A 78 -9.61 2.63 11.96
C MET A 78 -10.23 1.33 12.48
N LYS A 79 -11.53 1.18 12.23
CA LYS A 79 -12.26 -0.06 12.50
C LYS A 79 -12.32 -0.89 11.23
N PHE A 80 -11.69 -2.05 11.26
CA PHE A 80 -11.69 -3.00 10.16
C PHE A 80 -12.50 -4.24 10.53
N LYS A 81 -13.26 -4.78 9.57
CA LYS A 81 -13.98 -6.04 9.76
C LYS A 81 -13.03 -7.22 9.88
N ASN A 82 -12.01 -7.27 9.04
CA ASN A 82 -10.94 -8.26 9.09
C ASN A 82 -9.62 -7.64 9.57
N PRO A 83 -8.71 -8.43 10.18
CA PRO A 83 -7.40 -7.97 10.61
C PRO A 83 -6.60 -7.20 9.55
N VAL A 84 -6.03 -6.07 9.97
CA VAL A 84 -5.02 -5.31 9.22
C VAL A 84 -3.76 -5.25 10.08
N ARG A 85 -2.63 -5.67 9.51
CA ARG A 85 -1.30 -5.64 10.14
C ARG A 85 -0.34 -4.86 9.28
N ILE A 86 0.75 -4.37 9.86
CA ILE A 86 1.81 -3.65 9.13
C ILE A 86 3.15 -4.36 9.31
N ILE A 87 3.90 -4.42 8.21
CA ILE A 87 5.31 -4.80 8.13
C ILE A 87 6.07 -3.56 7.67
N GLU A 88 7.05 -3.18 8.48
CA GLU A 88 7.93 -2.05 8.22
C GLU A 88 9.10 -2.51 7.36
N SER A 89 9.34 -1.84 6.24
CA SER A 89 10.56 -2.06 5.48
C SER A 89 11.74 -1.27 6.07
N ARG A 90 12.95 -1.67 5.66
CA ARG A 90 14.17 -0.94 6.00
C ARG A 90 14.17 0.42 5.29
N TYR A 91 14.56 1.46 6.02
CA TYR A 91 14.88 2.75 5.43
C TYR A 91 16.22 2.66 4.69
N ASP A 92 16.20 2.71 3.35
CA ASP A 92 17.39 2.76 2.50
C ASP A 92 17.17 3.65 1.26
N PRO A 93 17.43 4.97 1.33
CA PRO A 93 17.24 5.87 0.19
C PRO A 93 18.25 5.62 -0.95
N ASN A 94 19.35 4.90 -0.68
CA ASN A 94 20.32 4.57 -1.72
C ASN A 94 19.74 3.66 -2.80
N GLU A 95 18.71 2.87 -2.47
CA GLU A 95 17.99 2.06 -3.45
C GLU A 95 17.39 2.96 -4.54
N PHE A 96 16.76 4.07 -4.15
CA PHE A 96 16.20 5.02 -5.11
C PHE A 96 17.29 5.84 -5.81
N PHE A 97 18.31 6.33 -5.08
CA PHE A 97 19.42 7.07 -5.69
C PHE A 97 20.17 6.25 -6.74
N GLY A 98 20.30 4.93 -6.54
CA GLY A 98 20.89 4.03 -7.51
C GLY A 98 20.09 3.95 -8.81
N VAL A 99 18.76 3.92 -8.71
CA VAL A 99 17.86 3.86 -9.88
C VAL A 99 17.76 5.22 -10.59
N ALA A 100 17.79 6.33 -9.85
CA ALA A 100 17.65 7.67 -10.39
C ALA A 100 18.96 8.31 -10.90
N LYS A 101 20.10 7.64 -10.70
CA LYS A 101 21.43 8.16 -11.08
C LYS A 101 21.49 8.50 -12.57
N GLY A 102 21.94 9.71 -12.88
CA GLY A 102 22.01 10.23 -14.25
C GLY A 102 20.74 10.94 -14.73
N LEU A 103 19.67 10.96 -13.92
CA LEU A 103 18.40 11.63 -14.21
C LEU A 103 18.21 12.90 -13.35
N GLU A 104 19.29 13.44 -12.77
CA GLU A 104 19.22 14.54 -11.79
C GLU A 104 18.70 15.86 -12.40
N ASN A 105 18.77 15.99 -13.72
CA ASN A 105 18.33 17.18 -14.45
C ASN A 105 16.96 17.00 -15.15
N GLU A 106 16.32 15.83 -15.02
CA GLU A 106 14.99 15.61 -15.60
C GLU A 106 13.94 16.45 -14.84
N PRO A 107 12.94 17.01 -15.54
CA PRO A 107 11.86 17.73 -14.89
C PRO A 107 10.97 16.77 -14.08
N GLU A 108 10.16 17.34 -13.19
CA GLU A 108 9.12 16.57 -12.51
C GLU A 108 8.16 15.98 -13.55
N GLY A 109 7.94 14.65 -13.47
CA GLY A 109 7.16 13.91 -14.46
C GLY A 109 8.00 13.14 -15.49
N GLY A 110 9.32 13.39 -15.51
CA GLY A 110 10.26 12.81 -16.47
C GLY A 110 10.33 13.57 -17.78
#